data_AF-A0A4R6KMX8-F1
#
_entry.id   AF-A0A4R6KMX8-F1
#
_cell.length_a   1.000
_cell.length_b   1.000
_cell.length_c   1.000
_cell.angle_alpha   90.00
_cell.angle_beta   90.00
_cell.angle_gamma   90.00
#
_symmetry.space_group_name_H-M   'P 1'
#
loop_
_entity.id
_entity.type
_entity.pdbx_description
1 polymer ?
#
loop_
_entity_poly.entity_id
_entity_poly.type
_entity_poly.pdbx_seq_one_letter_code
_entity_poly.pdbx_strand_id
1 'polypeptide(L)'
;MTADLTRRRLLQAAGATVAAGYVTSGAGTATATPAPAPPLVTYPIPAGVAQASTFEVKVRTAAGAWTPLPTYSVNLKQINAMTGAGQVLKSSMAYFDFDGSVEVWVRYKKGTIDAARIRPLSLGIEPVVDDESTLLFTLTEPSKIVVEVNGEIFDCLHLLARPIETGVPSPDDPDVIYFGPGVHTTATGQLEVPSGKTVYLAGGAVLKTSVIFKNVTNAGLTGRGVIYGTNGGGCTIVSSQNIRVDGISMLDLTTGYAITAGMSEQVAITDFGYFSAGQWGDGIDIFSSSDVLIDNSFLRCSDDCIALYTHRWDYYGDTRNITISNSSLWADVAHPINIGTHGNTADPEVLENITISNVDILDHREPQKWYQGAIALNPGDSNLVRNVRIEDVRVEDFRWGQFIHLRVAYNKSYNTSAGRGIEGVYVKNLTYTGKNAETAMMLGYDETRGIKDVTFQNLVVNGTVMASTMRKPGWFTVADMVDMHVNEHVTNLRWLDAATAPTTMPPTITTVDTGHLTAGVPVVLTISATGFPTGFGAQNLPPGLTVDKTTGVITGAPTGPGAYNTNLSVTNVAGTTTKSLILTVR
;
A
#
# COMPACT_ATOMS: atom_id res chain seq x y z
N MET A 1 -9.23 -20.02 37.02
CA MET A 1 -8.38 -19.02 37.69
C MET A 1 -7.51 -18.41 36.61
N THR A 2 -7.76 -17.14 36.37
CA THR A 2 -7.25 -16.29 35.29
C THR A 2 -5.95 -15.61 35.72
N ALA A 3 -5.01 -15.45 34.79
CA ALA A 3 -4.45 -14.17 34.36
C ALA A 3 -3.14 -14.40 33.60
N ASP A 4 -3.07 -14.00 32.34
CA ASP A 4 -2.10 -12.98 31.90
C ASP A 4 -2.34 -12.63 30.42
N LEU A 5 -2.88 -11.42 30.22
CA LEU A 5 -2.97 -10.72 28.95
C LEU A 5 -2.28 -9.37 29.16
N THR A 6 -1.16 -9.13 28.49
CA THR A 6 -0.39 -7.88 28.64
C THR A 6 -0.38 -7.04 27.37
N ARG A 7 -0.60 -5.74 27.62
CA ARG A 7 -0.16 -4.55 26.86
C ARG A 7 -0.80 -4.24 25.51
N ARG A 8 -2.07 -3.76 25.55
CA ARG A 8 -2.52 -2.70 24.63
C ARG A 8 -3.71 -1.85 25.11
N ARG A 9 -3.88 -1.67 26.42
CA ARG A 9 -4.83 -0.69 26.97
C ARG A 9 -4.18 0.14 28.07
N LEU A 10 -3.59 1.27 27.68
CA LEU A 10 -3.24 2.34 28.62
C LEU A 10 -3.03 3.63 27.82
N LEU A 11 -4.14 4.30 27.48
CA LEU A 11 -4.22 5.74 27.19
C LEU A 11 -5.71 6.14 27.18
N GLN A 12 -6.35 6.05 28.33
CA GLN A 12 -7.60 6.76 28.65
C GLN A 12 -7.76 6.75 30.18
N ALA A 13 -7.32 7.82 30.83
CA ALA A 13 -7.80 8.35 32.11
C ALA A 13 -6.68 9.19 32.76
N ALA A 14 -6.72 10.50 32.52
CA ALA A 14 -6.13 11.47 33.43
C ALA A 14 -7.09 12.66 33.52
N GLY A 15 -8.19 12.45 34.27
CA GLY A 15 -9.04 13.52 34.74
C GLY A 15 -8.32 14.23 35.89
N ALA A 16 -7.82 15.44 35.64
CA ALA A 16 -7.31 16.32 36.69
C ALA A 16 -8.48 17.06 37.35
N THR A 17 -8.70 16.77 38.63
CA THR A 17 -9.64 17.49 39.50
C THR A 17 -9.07 18.87 39.82
N VAL A 18 -9.68 19.93 39.28
CA VAL A 18 -9.47 21.31 39.75
C VAL A 18 -10.71 21.71 40.54
N ALA A 19 -10.53 21.90 41.85
CA ALA A 19 -11.53 22.47 42.72
C ALA A 19 -11.63 23.99 42.44
N ALA A 20 -12.75 24.44 41.89
CA ALA A 20 -13.07 25.85 41.76
C ALA A 20 -14.24 26.20 42.70
N GLY A 21 -14.07 27.28 43.46
CA GLY A 21 -15.01 27.77 44.47
C GLY A 21 -16.34 28.24 43.90
N TYR A 22 -17.35 28.14 44.75
CA TYR A 22 -18.73 28.55 44.49
C TYR A 22 -18.84 30.05 44.19
N VAL A 23 -19.33 30.38 42.98
CA VAL A 23 -20.06 31.62 42.71
C VAL A 23 -21.34 31.25 41.99
N THR A 24 -22.47 31.50 42.64
CA THR A 24 -23.82 31.26 42.13
C THR A 24 -24.22 32.36 41.15
N SER A 25 -24.36 32.02 39.87
CA SER A 25 -25.10 32.83 38.88
C SER A 25 -26.04 31.92 38.08
N GLY A 26 -27.32 32.30 38.03
CA GLY A 26 -28.45 31.48 37.61
C GLY A 26 -28.29 30.81 36.24
N ALA A 27 -28.56 29.50 36.20
CA ALA A 27 -28.61 28.71 34.98
C ALA A 27 -29.94 28.93 34.27
N GLY A 28 -29.91 29.67 33.16
CA GLY A 28 -30.83 29.41 32.06
C GLY A 28 -30.46 28.07 31.43
N THR A 29 -31.44 27.20 31.23
CA THR A 29 -31.28 25.95 30.48
C THR A 29 -31.00 26.27 29.02
N ALA A 30 -29.74 26.53 28.68
CA ALA A 30 -29.28 26.47 27.30
C ALA A 30 -29.24 25.00 26.90
N THR A 31 -30.21 24.57 26.11
CA THR A 31 -30.12 23.33 25.35
C THR A 31 -28.88 23.42 24.47
N ALA A 32 -27.82 22.69 24.82
CA ALA A 32 -26.69 22.51 23.94
C ALA A 32 -27.23 21.87 22.65
N THR A 33 -27.10 22.58 21.54
CA THR A 33 -27.33 22.00 20.21
C THR A 33 -26.44 20.76 20.12
N PRO A 34 -26.98 19.58 19.78
CA PRO A 34 -26.14 18.40 19.57
C PRO A 34 -25.05 18.76 18.57
N ALA A 35 -23.81 18.37 18.85
CA ALA A 35 -22.74 18.47 17.86
C ALA A 35 -23.23 17.81 16.56
N PRO A 36 -22.97 18.40 15.37
CA PRO A 36 -23.37 17.79 14.11
C PRO A 36 -22.82 16.37 14.06
N ALA A 37 -23.66 15.41 13.63
CA ALA A 37 -23.22 14.04 13.47
C ALA A 37 -22.01 13.99 12.52
N PRO A 38 -21.01 13.12 12.78
CA PRO A 38 -19.88 12.99 11.88
C PRO A 38 -20.34 12.74 10.43
N PRO A 39 -19.67 13.32 9.42
CA PRO A 39 -20.05 13.08 8.03
C PRO A 39 -19.96 11.60 7.64
N LEU A 40 -20.94 11.14 6.87
CA LEU A 40 -21.02 9.81 6.25
C LEU A 40 -21.60 9.96 4.85
N VAL A 41 -20.87 9.52 3.83
CA VAL A 41 -21.26 9.65 2.42
C VAL A 41 -21.24 8.27 1.76
N THR A 42 -22.37 7.89 1.15
CA THR A 42 -22.50 6.65 0.37
C THR A 42 -22.77 7.00 -1.09
N TYR A 43 -22.29 6.16 -2.01
CA TYR A 43 -22.40 6.41 -3.44
C TYR A 43 -23.28 5.37 -4.13
N PRO A 44 -24.17 5.79 -5.05
CA PRO A 44 -24.98 4.84 -5.81
C PRO A 44 -24.15 4.13 -6.88
N ILE A 45 -24.53 2.89 -7.20
CA ILE A 45 -24.01 2.19 -8.38
C ILE A 45 -24.88 2.55 -9.59
N PRO A 46 -24.31 3.12 -10.67
CA PRO A 46 -25.07 3.41 -11.89
C PRO A 46 -25.74 2.19 -12.50
N ALA A 47 -26.87 2.41 -13.18
CA ALA A 47 -27.54 1.37 -13.95
C ALA A 47 -26.60 0.76 -15.02
N GLY A 48 -26.67 -0.55 -15.22
CA GLY A 48 -25.84 -1.26 -16.19
C GLY A 48 -24.43 -1.65 -15.70
N VAL A 49 -24.11 -1.35 -14.43
CA VAL A 49 -22.89 -1.84 -13.76
C VAL A 49 -23.25 -3.05 -12.91
N ALA A 50 -22.43 -4.10 -12.97
CA ALA A 50 -22.72 -5.36 -12.29
C ALA A 50 -22.71 -5.19 -10.76
N GLN A 51 -23.76 -5.70 -10.11
CA GLN A 51 -23.89 -5.69 -8.65
C GLN A 51 -23.79 -7.10 -8.10
N ALA A 52 -23.24 -7.23 -6.90
CA ALA A 52 -23.26 -8.47 -6.15
C ALA A 52 -24.46 -8.49 -5.19
N SER A 53 -24.93 -9.69 -4.85
CA SER A 53 -26.10 -9.88 -3.98
C SER A 53 -25.84 -10.83 -2.80
N THR A 54 -24.62 -11.37 -2.67
CA THR A 54 -24.24 -12.26 -1.56
C THR A 54 -24.38 -11.56 -0.20
N PHE A 55 -24.10 -10.26 -0.14
CA PHE A 55 -24.14 -9.46 1.08
C PHE A 55 -25.11 -8.29 0.91
N GLU A 56 -25.87 -8.00 1.96
CA GLU A 56 -26.55 -6.71 2.12
C GLU A 56 -25.84 -5.91 3.20
N VAL A 57 -25.46 -4.68 2.88
CA VAL A 57 -24.63 -3.85 3.74
C VAL A 57 -25.35 -2.55 4.07
N LYS A 58 -25.25 -2.13 5.33
CA LYS A 58 -25.73 -0.83 5.80
C LYS A 58 -24.69 -0.20 6.71
N VAL A 59 -24.63 1.12 6.68
CA VAL A 59 -23.73 1.92 7.51
C VAL A 59 -24.50 3.04 8.20
N ARG A 60 -24.07 3.44 9.41
CA ARG A 60 -24.59 4.62 10.10
C ARG A 60 -23.55 5.22 11.03
N THR A 61 -23.61 6.53 11.23
CA THR A 61 -22.97 7.13 12.40
C THR A 61 -23.78 6.80 13.66
N ALA A 62 -23.13 6.83 14.83
CA ALA A 62 -23.82 6.60 16.10
C ALA A 62 -25.00 7.58 16.23
N ALA A 63 -26.20 7.05 16.53
CA ALA A 63 -27.50 7.76 16.54
C ALA A 63 -28.10 8.16 15.16
N GLY A 64 -27.46 7.81 14.04
CA GLY A 64 -28.00 7.99 12.69
C GLY A 64 -28.94 6.87 12.22
N ALA A 65 -29.64 7.10 11.11
CA ALA A 65 -30.39 6.07 10.40
C ALA A 65 -29.43 5.15 9.63
N TRP A 66 -29.81 3.88 9.47
CA TRP A 66 -29.08 2.94 8.61
C TRP A 66 -29.21 3.36 7.14
N THR A 67 -28.08 3.63 6.50
CA THR A 67 -27.98 3.93 5.08
C THR A 67 -27.55 2.69 4.31
N PRO A 68 -28.31 2.21 3.30
CA PRO A 68 -27.90 1.10 2.46
C PRO A 68 -26.63 1.40 1.69
N LEU A 69 -25.76 0.41 1.60
CA LEU A 69 -24.51 0.47 0.84
C LEU A 69 -24.56 -0.58 -0.29
N PRO A 70 -24.78 -0.17 -1.56
CA PRO A 70 -24.82 -1.10 -2.67
C PRO A 70 -23.44 -1.71 -2.96
N THR A 71 -23.42 -2.97 -3.40
CA THR A 71 -22.18 -3.72 -3.66
C THR A 71 -21.97 -3.95 -5.16
N TYR A 72 -20.82 -3.51 -5.67
CA TYR A 72 -20.30 -3.88 -6.98
C TYR A 72 -19.98 -5.37 -6.99
N SER A 73 -20.27 -6.02 -8.11
CA SER A 73 -19.68 -7.32 -8.43
C SER A 73 -18.28 -7.09 -8.99
N VAL A 74 -17.30 -7.76 -8.40
CA VAL A 74 -15.91 -7.77 -8.89
C VAL A 74 -15.50 -9.18 -9.32
N ASN A 75 -14.60 -9.26 -10.29
CA ASN A 75 -13.99 -10.50 -10.78
C ASN A 75 -12.67 -10.76 -10.07
N LEU A 76 -12.47 -12.02 -9.70
CA LEU A 76 -11.26 -12.54 -9.07
C LEU A 76 -10.75 -13.75 -9.84
N LYS A 77 -9.46 -14.06 -9.73
CA LYS A 77 -8.86 -15.21 -10.42
C LYS A 77 -8.59 -16.38 -9.48
N GLN A 78 -8.95 -17.58 -9.92
CA GLN A 78 -8.39 -18.81 -9.39
C GLN A 78 -7.71 -19.59 -10.50
N ILE A 79 -6.43 -19.94 -10.31
CA ILE A 79 -5.69 -20.76 -11.28
C ILE A 79 -5.62 -22.20 -10.80
N ASN A 80 -5.93 -23.15 -11.67
CA ASN A 80 -5.59 -24.56 -11.47
C ASN A 80 -4.09 -24.76 -11.72
N ALA A 81 -3.32 -25.00 -10.67
CA ALA A 81 -1.86 -25.13 -10.75
C ALA A 81 -1.38 -26.35 -11.59
N MET A 82 -2.25 -27.34 -11.83
CA MET A 82 -1.90 -28.52 -12.63
C MET A 82 -2.11 -28.30 -14.14
N THR A 83 -3.10 -27.50 -14.52
CA THR A 83 -3.50 -27.33 -15.93
C THR A 83 -3.24 -25.93 -16.48
N GLY A 84 -2.98 -24.95 -15.61
CA GLY A 84 -2.92 -23.53 -15.97
C GLY A 84 -4.29 -22.91 -16.27
N ALA A 85 -5.38 -23.66 -16.14
CA ALA A 85 -6.73 -23.14 -16.39
C ALA A 85 -7.08 -22.06 -15.35
N GLY A 86 -7.53 -20.89 -15.82
CA GLY A 86 -7.98 -19.80 -14.98
C GLY A 86 -9.50 -19.74 -14.90
N GLN A 87 -10.06 -19.93 -13.70
CA GLN A 87 -11.46 -19.66 -13.40
C GLN A 87 -11.61 -18.22 -12.92
N VAL A 88 -12.62 -17.52 -13.45
CA VAL A 88 -13.05 -16.23 -12.91
C VAL A 88 -14.15 -16.48 -11.88
N LEU A 89 -13.92 -15.99 -10.67
CA LEU A 89 -14.87 -16.02 -9.56
C LEU A 89 -15.39 -14.62 -9.25
N LYS A 90 -16.49 -14.55 -8.52
CA LYS A 90 -17.20 -13.30 -8.22
C LYS A 90 -17.10 -12.99 -6.74
N SER A 91 -17.02 -11.70 -6.42
CA SER A 91 -17.03 -11.18 -5.05
C SER A 91 -17.86 -9.90 -4.94
N SER A 92 -18.02 -9.42 -3.70
CA SER A 92 -18.69 -8.15 -3.40
C SER A 92 -17.67 -7.10 -3.01
N MET A 93 -17.80 -5.90 -3.59
CA MET A 93 -17.07 -4.70 -3.15
C MET A 93 -18.05 -3.56 -2.91
N ALA A 94 -17.92 -2.85 -1.80
CA ALA A 94 -18.57 -1.56 -1.61
C ALA A 94 -17.60 -0.53 -1.04
N TYR A 95 -17.92 0.75 -1.21
CA TYR A 95 -17.09 1.84 -0.73
C TYR A 95 -17.94 3.02 -0.28
N PHE A 96 -17.46 3.74 0.72
CA PHE A 96 -18.13 4.88 1.33
C PHE A 96 -17.12 5.72 2.09
N ASP A 97 -17.49 6.96 2.40
CA ASP A 97 -16.60 7.89 3.08
C ASP A 97 -17.18 8.26 4.44
N PHE A 98 -16.33 8.37 5.46
CA PHE A 98 -16.75 8.83 6.77
C PHE A 98 -15.63 9.52 7.55
N ASP A 99 -16.04 10.25 8.59
CA ASP A 99 -15.15 10.77 9.63
C ASP A 99 -15.68 10.31 11.01
N GLY A 100 -14.81 10.22 12.00
CA GLY A 100 -15.12 9.66 13.31
C GLY A 100 -15.38 8.15 13.26
N SER A 101 -16.51 7.68 13.80
CA SER A 101 -16.83 6.25 13.88
C SER A 101 -18.15 5.92 13.19
N VAL A 102 -18.18 4.75 12.53
CA VAL A 102 -19.36 4.24 11.81
C VAL A 102 -19.66 2.81 12.25
N GLU A 103 -20.93 2.52 12.48
CA GLU A 103 -21.41 1.15 12.66
C GLU A 103 -21.70 0.53 11.29
N VAL A 104 -21.28 -0.72 11.11
CA VAL A 104 -21.46 -1.49 9.89
C VAL A 104 -22.32 -2.71 10.20
N TRP A 105 -23.38 -2.87 9.42
CA TRP A 105 -24.28 -4.02 9.45
C TRP A 105 -24.18 -4.77 8.14
N VAL A 106 -23.94 -6.07 8.22
CA VAL A 106 -23.74 -6.95 7.06
C VAL A 106 -24.60 -8.19 7.21
N ARG A 107 -25.57 -8.40 6.32
CA ARG A 107 -26.33 -9.64 6.20
C ARG A 107 -25.73 -10.54 5.14
N TYR A 108 -25.35 -11.75 5.52
CA TYR A 108 -24.93 -12.81 4.61
C TYR A 108 -26.17 -13.55 4.08
N LYS A 109 -26.42 -13.49 2.76
CA LYS A 109 -27.66 -14.00 2.16
C LYS A 109 -27.61 -15.47 1.74
N LYS A 110 -26.45 -16.12 1.82
CA LYS A 110 -26.27 -17.52 1.43
C LYS A 110 -26.60 -18.53 2.53
N GLY A 111 -26.74 -18.09 3.78
CA GLY A 111 -27.12 -18.97 4.89
C GLY A 111 -26.66 -18.47 6.24
N THR A 112 -26.42 -19.42 7.14
CA THR A 112 -25.97 -19.17 8.52
C THR A 112 -24.50 -18.77 8.56
N ILE A 113 -24.14 -17.91 9.51
CA ILE A 113 -22.77 -17.55 9.83
C ILE A 113 -22.29 -18.43 10.99
N ASP A 114 -21.44 -19.40 10.68
CA ASP A 114 -20.78 -20.27 11.65
C ASP A 114 -19.47 -19.64 12.14
N ALA A 115 -18.80 -18.91 11.26
CA ALA A 115 -17.57 -18.18 11.55
C ALA A 115 -17.46 -16.93 10.70
N ALA A 116 -16.91 -15.85 11.26
CA ALA A 116 -16.57 -14.65 10.50
C ALA A 116 -15.25 -14.06 11.00
N ARG A 117 -14.51 -13.42 10.10
CA ARG A 117 -13.33 -12.63 10.45
C ARG A 117 -13.22 -11.40 9.56
N ILE A 118 -12.60 -10.35 10.09
CA ILE A 118 -12.35 -9.09 9.36
C ILE A 118 -10.85 -8.90 9.24
N ARG A 119 -10.41 -8.59 8.02
CA ARG A 119 -8.99 -8.46 7.65
C ARG A 119 -8.71 -7.07 7.08
N PRO A 120 -7.51 -6.49 7.25
CA PRO A 120 -6.36 -7.10 7.92
C PRO A 120 -6.56 -7.34 9.42
N LEU A 121 -6.06 -8.47 9.91
CA LEU A 121 -6.16 -8.89 11.32
C LEU A 121 -5.43 -7.90 12.26
N SER A 122 -4.49 -7.13 11.73
CA SER A 122 -3.77 -6.07 12.43
C SER A 122 -4.69 -4.98 13.01
N LEU A 123 -5.88 -4.78 12.43
CA LEU A 123 -6.88 -3.82 12.90
C LEU A 123 -7.62 -4.29 14.16
N GLY A 124 -7.60 -5.59 14.47
CA GLY A 124 -8.25 -6.14 15.66
C GLY A 124 -9.77 -5.93 15.70
N ILE A 125 -10.41 -5.87 14.52
CA ILE A 125 -11.87 -5.71 14.40
C ILE A 125 -12.51 -7.08 14.57
N GLU A 126 -13.19 -7.28 15.70
CA GLU A 126 -13.94 -8.50 15.98
C GLU A 126 -15.43 -8.29 15.65
N PRO A 127 -15.98 -8.96 14.63
CA PRO A 127 -17.40 -8.84 14.32
C PRO A 127 -18.27 -9.59 15.33
N VAL A 128 -19.42 -9.02 15.64
CA VAL A 128 -20.47 -9.65 16.46
C VAL A 128 -21.52 -10.25 15.52
N VAL A 129 -21.80 -11.53 15.70
CA VAL A 129 -22.94 -12.20 15.05
C VAL A 129 -24.21 -11.80 15.83
N ASP A 130 -25.04 -10.93 15.24
CA ASP A 130 -26.25 -10.35 15.87
C ASP A 130 -27.45 -11.32 15.79
N ASP A 131 -27.59 -11.99 14.64
CA ASP A 131 -28.49 -13.13 14.42
C ASP A 131 -27.80 -14.20 13.58
N GLU A 132 -28.48 -15.28 13.22
CA GLU A 132 -27.90 -16.41 12.45
C GLU A 132 -27.22 -16.00 11.13
N SER A 133 -27.46 -14.81 10.59
CA SER A 133 -26.98 -14.39 9.26
C SER A 133 -26.44 -12.95 9.22
N THR A 134 -26.29 -12.29 10.36
CA THR A 134 -25.96 -10.85 10.43
C THR A 134 -24.71 -10.60 11.25
N LEU A 135 -23.77 -9.83 10.68
CA LEU A 135 -22.61 -9.29 11.36
C LEU A 135 -22.82 -7.81 11.69
N LEU A 136 -22.38 -7.42 12.87
CA LEU A 136 -22.25 -6.05 13.35
C LEU A 136 -20.82 -5.79 13.78
N PHE A 137 -20.27 -4.65 13.36
CA PHE A 137 -18.98 -4.16 13.85
C PHE A 137 -18.89 -2.64 13.70
N THR A 138 -17.84 -2.04 14.25
CA THR A 138 -17.58 -0.60 14.17
C THR A 138 -16.22 -0.36 13.53
N LEU A 139 -16.17 0.59 12.61
CA LEU A 139 -14.91 1.19 12.17
C LEU A 139 -14.73 2.51 12.90
N THR A 140 -13.60 2.67 13.59
CA THR A 140 -13.28 3.89 14.35
C THR A 140 -12.50 4.93 13.54
N GLU A 141 -12.04 4.53 12.36
CA GLU A 141 -11.35 5.35 11.37
C GLU A 141 -11.52 4.71 9.98
N PRO A 142 -11.41 5.49 8.89
CA PRO A 142 -11.38 4.95 7.54
C PRO A 142 -10.37 3.81 7.38
N SER A 143 -10.81 2.69 6.81
CA SER A 143 -10.02 1.48 6.66
C SER A 143 -10.54 0.64 5.50
N LYS A 144 -9.63 0.01 4.75
CA LYS A 144 -9.99 -0.91 3.66
C LYS A 144 -9.93 -2.34 4.19
N ILE A 145 -11.07 -3.02 4.25
CA ILE A 145 -11.19 -4.32 4.93
C ILE A 145 -11.83 -5.40 4.07
N VAL A 146 -11.60 -6.66 4.45
CA VAL A 146 -12.25 -7.85 3.90
C VAL A 146 -13.02 -8.55 5.01
N VAL A 147 -14.31 -8.79 4.80
CA VAL A 147 -15.19 -9.60 5.66
C VAL A 147 -15.32 -10.98 5.04
N GLU A 148 -14.74 -11.98 5.70
CA GLU A 148 -14.82 -13.39 5.31
C GLU A 148 -15.86 -14.10 6.19
N VAL A 149 -16.73 -14.90 5.56
CA VAL A 149 -17.77 -15.68 6.23
C VAL A 149 -17.56 -17.16 5.92
N ASN A 150 -17.61 -18.01 6.95
CA ASN A 150 -17.50 -19.46 6.87
C ASN A 150 -16.24 -19.97 6.12
N GLY A 151 -15.16 -19.18 6.13
CA GLY A 151 -13.91 -19.50 5.43
C GLY A 151 -13.94 -19.26 3.91
N GLU A 152 -15.00 -18.63 3.37
CA GLU A 152 -15.07 -18.25 1.96
C GLU A 152 -14.17 -17.05 1.66
N ILE A 153 -13.23 -17.25 0.74
CA ILE A 153 -12.21 -16.25 0.39
C ILE A 153 -12.44 -15.59 -0.97
N PHE A 154 -13.29 -16.17 -1.82
CA PHE A 154 -13.64 -15.62 -3.12
C PHE A 154 -14.98 -14.89 -3.09
N ASP A 155 -16.01 -15.49 -2.49
CA ASP A 155 -17.32 -14.88 -2.30
C ASP A 155 -17.40 -14.16 -0.93
N CYS A 156 -16.50 -13.20 -0.73
CA CYS A 156 -16.39 -12.37 0.47
C CYS A 156 -16.84 -10.92 0.19
N LEU A 157 -16.85 -10.08 1.22
CA LEU A 157 -17.18 -8.66 1.11
C LEU A 157 -15.94 -7.80 1.34
N HIS A 158 -15.63 -6.96 0.37
CA HIS A 158 -14.59 -5.95 0.47
C HIS A 158 -15.24 -4.59 0.76
N LEU A 159 -14.81 -3.91 1.82
CA LEU A 159 -15.28 -2.55 2.16
C LEU A 159 -14.11 -1.59 2.05
N LEU A 160 -14.15 -0.70 1.06
CA LEU A 160 -13.19 0.39 0.91
C LEU A 160 -13.76 1.62 1.62
N ALA A 161 -13.58 1.70 2.94
CA ALA A 161 -14.05 2.85 3.72
C ALA A 161 -12.96 3.94 3.72
N ARG A 162 -13.30 5.14 3.28
CA ARG A 162 -12.35 6.21 2.98
C ARG A 162 -12.58 7.45 3.85
N PRO A 163 -11.57 8.31 4.02
CA PRO A 163 -11.77 9.63 4.59
C PRO A 163 -12.70 10.46 3.71
N ILE A 164 -13.47 11.35 4.33
CA ILE A 164 -14.29 12.34 3.63
C ILE A 164 -13.44 13.08 2.60
N GLU A 165 -13.90 13.05 1.36
CA GLU A 165 -13.29 13.79 0.28
C GLU A 165 -13.32 15.31 0.55
N THR A 166 -12.14 15.93 0.49
CA THR A 166 -11.98 17.38 0.65
C THR A 166 -11.45 18.00 -0.64
N GLY A 167 -11.85 19.23 -0.95
CA GLY A 167 -11.35 19.94 -2.12
C GLY A 167 -11.92 19.43 -3.45
N VAL A 168 -13.17 18.96 -3.43
CA VAL A 168 -13.91 18.58 -4.64
C VAL A 168 -13.92 19.75 -5.63
N PRO A 169 -13.42 19.57 -6.87
CA PRO A 169 -13.37 20.64 -7.85
C PRO A 169 -14.76 21.04 -8.36
N SER A 170 -14.88 22.28 -8.82
CA SER A 170 -16.08 22.72 -9.54
C SER A 170 -16.18 21.99 -10.88
N PRO A 171 -17.38 21.51 -11.29
CA PRO A 171 -17.59 20.99 -12.64
C PRO A 171 -17.31 22.02 -13.76
N ASP A 172 -17.41 23.31 -13.43
CA ASP A 172 -17.17 24.42 -14.36
C ASP A 172 -15.71 24.90 -14.35
N ASP A 173 -14.84 24.28 -13.57
CA ASP A 173 -13.41 24.62 -13.55
C ASP A 173 -12.78 24.28 -14.91
N PRO A 174 -12.19 25.26 -15.62
CA PRO A 174 -11.63 25.03 -16.95
C PRO A 174 -10.44 24.06 -16.94
N ASP A 175 -9.83 23.80 -15.79
CA ASP A 175 -8.72 22.87 -15.61
C ASP A 175 -9.17 21.46 -15.19
N VAL A 176 -10.48 21.21 -15.15
CA VAL A 176 -11.05 19.95 -14.70
C VAL A 176 -11.84 19.26 -15.80
N ILE A 177 -11.50 18.01 -16.08
CA ILE A 177 -12.29 17.10 -16.91
C ILE A 177 -13.23 16.35 -15.96
N TYR A 178 -14.44 16.88 -15.78
CA TYR A 178 -15.38 16.41 -14.76
C TYR A 178 -16.29 15.29 -15.29
N PHE A 179 -16.34 14.16 -14.58
CA PHE A 179 -17.31 13.09 -14.78
C PHE A 179 -18.18 12.93 -13.53
N GLY A 180 -19.45 13.37 -13.64
CA GLY A 180 -20.44 13.24 -12.58
C GLY A 180 -20.99 11.81 -12.41
N PRO A 181 -21.90 11.56 -11.47
CA PRO A 181 -22.52 10.25 -11.29
C PRO A 181 -23.17 9.71 -12.58
N GLY A 182 -22.94 8.44 -12.90
CA GLY A 182 -23.39 7.82 -14.16
C GLY A 182 -22.29 7.02 -14.86
N VAL A 183 -22.64 6.39 -15.99
CA VAL A 183 -21.69 5.62 -16.81
C VAL A 183 -21.19 6.49 -17.97
N HIS A 184 -19.88 6.59 -18.11
CA HIS A 184 -19.19 7.40 -19.11
C HIS A 184 -18.23 6.57 -19.94
N THR A 185 -18.01 6.97 -21.18
CA THR A 185 -17.04 6.37 -22.09
C THR A 185 -16.58 7.42 -23.09
N THR A 186 -15.35 7.29 -23.60
CA THR A 186 -14.87 8.03 -24.77
C THR A 186 -15.04 7.19 -26.03
N ALA A 187 -15.01 7.83 -27.19
CA ALA A 187 -15.16 7.15 -28.48
C ALA A 187 -14.05 6.12 -28.75
N THR A 188 -12.85 6.36 -28.21
CA THR A 188 -11.66 5.52 -28.40
C THR A 188 -11.42 4.54 -27.25
N GLY A 189 -12.15 4.65 -26.14
CA GLY A 189 -11.84 3.93 -24.90
C GLY A 189 -10.58 4.44 -24.19
N GLN A 190 -10.00 5.55 -24.66
CA GLN A 190 -8.83 6.21 -24.07
C GLN A 190 -9.10 7.70 -23.86
N LEU A 191 -8.50 8.28 -22.82
CA LEU A 191 -8.54 9.71 -22.51
C LEU A 191 -7.11 10.20 -22.24
N GLU A 192 -6.54 10.93 -23.20
CA GLU A 192 -5.28 11.63 -23.00
C GLU A 192 -5.50 12.91 -22.20
N VAL A 193 -4.75 13.09 -21.11
CA VAL A 193 -4.89 14.21 -20.18
C VAL A 193 -3.75 15.21 -20.39
N PRO A 194 -4.03 16.47 -20.74
CA PRO A 194 -3.00 17.50 -20.88
C PRO A 194 -2.36 17.91 -19.55
N SER A 195 -1.17 18.52 -19.62
CA SER A 195 -0.54 19.18 -18.46
C SER A 195 -1.48 20.20 -17.80
N GLY A 196 -1.41 20.30 -16.48
CA GLY A 196 -2.25 21.22 -15.70
C GLY A 196 -3.70 20.76 -15.50
N LYS A 197 -4.13 19.65 -16.11
CA LYS A 197 -5.53 19.19 -16.04
C LYS A 197 -5.73 18.11 -14.99
N THR A 198 -6.90 18.12 -14.36
CA THR A 198 -7.36 17.05 -13.47
C THR A 198 -8.58 16.36 -14.06
N VAL A 199 -8.49 15.06 -14.28
CA VAL A 199 -9.67 14.20 -14.47
C VAL A 199 -10.29 13.97 -13.10
N TYR A 200 -11.54 14.38 -12.93
CA TYR A 200 -12.27 14.19 -11.67
C TYR A 200 -13.44 13.23 -11.88
N LEU A 201 -13.42 12.11 -11.16
CA LEU A 201 -14.50 11.12 -11.15
C LEU A 201 -15.29 11.26 -9.85
N ALA A 202 -16.47 11.88 -9.92
CA ALA A 202 -17.33 12.03 -8.75
C ALA A 202 -17.75 10.66 -8.18
N GLY A 203 -18.06 10.60 -6.89
CA GLY A 203 -18.63 9.39 -6.30
C GLY A 203 -19.92 8.95 -7.02
N GLY A 204 -20.00 7.68 -7.40
CA GLY A 204 -21.05 7.14 -8.27
C GLY A 204 -20.83 7.36 -9.77
N ALA A 205 -19.71 7.95 -10.20
CA ALA A 205 -19.27 7.94 -11.59
C ALA A 205 -18.57 6.61 -11.93
N VAL A 206 -18.83 6.10 -13.13
CA VAL A 206 -18.17 4.92 -13.69
C VAL A 206 -17.63 5.27 -15.07
N LEU A 207 -16.32 5.27 -15.22
CA LEU A 207 -15.63 5.56 -16.48
C LEU A 207 -15.15 4.26 -17.15
N LYS A 208 -15.60 4.00 -18.38
CA LYS A 208 -15.18 2.85 -19.20
C LYS A 208 -14.09 3.24 -20.20
N THR A 209 -13.11 3.99 -19.72
CA THR A 209 -12.03 4.57 -20.53
C THR A 209 -10.73 4.54 -19.72
N SER A 210 -9.64 4.12 -20.35
CA SER A 210 -8.29 4.22 -19.77
C SER A 210 -7.82 5.67 -19.79
N VAL A 211 -7.19 6.13 -18.71
CA VAL A 211 -6.67 7.49 -18.56
C VAL A 211 -5.17 7.52 -18.86
N ILE A 212 -4.70 8.44 -19.68
CA ILE A 212 -3.33 8.46 -20.19
C ILE A 212 -2.68 9.82 -19.94
N PHE A 213 -1.59 9.81 -19.18
CA PHE A 213 -0.69 10.93 -18.96
C PHE A 213 0.63 10.66 -19.68
N LYS A 214 0.87 11.31 -20.82
CA LYS A 214 2.07 11.06 -21.62
C LYS A 214 2.78 12.36 -21.96
N ASN A 215 4.03 12.52 -21.53
CA ASN A 215 4.81 13.75 -21.72
C ASN A 215 4.13 14.99 -21.10
N VAL A 216 3.53 14.84 -19.93
CA VAL A 216 2.78 15.92 -19.26
C VAL A 216 3.27 16.17 -17.85
N THR A 217 2.92 17.35 -17.34
CA THR A 217 3.29 17.79 -16.00
C THR A 217 2.11 18.36 -15.24
N ASN A 218 2.12 18.19 -13.91
CA ASN A 218 1.13 18.79 -13.00
C ASN A 218 -0.32 18.40 -13.38
N ALA A 219 -0.60 17.10 -13.47
CA ALA A 219 -1.90 16.60 -13.88
C ALA A 219 -2.40 15.51 -12.92
N GLY A 220 -3.70 15.20 -12.95
CA GLY A 220 -4.25 14.24 -11.98
C GLY A 220 -5.48 13.48 -12.42
N LEU A 221 -5.71 12.35 -11.76
CA LEU A 221 -6.90 11.51 -11.81
C LEU A 221 -7.40 11.33 -10.38
N THR A 222 -8.48 12.02 -10.01
CA THR A 222 -8.91 12.13 -8.61
C THR A 222 -10.41 11.89 -8.45
N GLY A 223 -10.85 11.60 -7.23
CA GLY A 223 -12.26 11.58 -6.87
C GLY A 223 -12.66 10.35 -6.06
N ARG A 224 -13.89 9.89 -6.27
CA ARG A 224 -14.48 8.69 -5.65
C ARG A 224 -15.19 7.79 -6.66
N GLY A 225 -14.96 8.02 -7.95
CA GLY A 225 -15.50 7.22 -9.03
C GLY A 225 -14.71 5.94 -9.30
N VAL A 226 -15.20 5.18 -10.26
CA VAL A 226 -14.65 3.87 -10.64
C VAL A 226 -14.24 3.87 -12.11
N ILE A 227 -13.05 3.37 -12.44
CA ILE A 227 -12.72 2.95 -13.81
C ILE A 227 -13.10 1.47 -13.96
N TYR A 228 -13.83 1.13 -15.01
CA TYR A 228 -14.51 -0.17 -15.10
C TYR A 228 -14.36 -0.80 -16.48
N GLY A 229 -13.86 -2.04 -16.53
CA GLY A 229 -13.94 -2.88 -17.71
C GLY A 229 -13.12 -2.42 -18.91
N THR A 230 -12.03 -1.68 -18.69
CA THR A 230 -11.16 -1.21 -19.79
C THR A 230 -10.30 -2.35 -20.34
N ASN A 231 -9.74 -2.11 -21.52
CA ASN A 231 -8.82 -3.02 -22.21
C ASN A 231 -7.45 -2.35 -22.33
N GLY A 232 -6.41 -2.98 -21.77
CA GLY A 232 -5.05 -2.42 -21.77
C GLY A 232 -4.73 -1.51 -20.59
N GLY A 233 -5.31 -1.80 -19.41
CA GLY A 233 -5.03 -1.09 -18.17
C GLY A 233 -5.96 0.08 -17.85
N GLY A 234 -5.81 0.63 -16.64
CA GLY A 234 -6.68 1.68 -16.10
C GLY A 234 -6.11 3.09 -16.26
N CYS A 235 -4.84 3.27 -15.87
CA CYS A 235 -4.12 4.53 -15.95
C CYS A 235 -2.68 4.31 -16.42
N THR A 236 -2.24 5.04 -17.43
CA THR A 236 -0.86 5.01 -17.93
C THR A 236 -0.20 6.36 -17.72
N ILE A 237 0.97 6.37 -17.09
CA ILE A 237 1.78 7.56 -16.80
C ILE A 237 3.15 7.32 -17.42
N VAL A 238 3.50 8.05 -18.47
CA VAL A 238 4.76 7.81 -19.20
C VAL A 238 5.46 9.13 -19.50
N SER A 239 6.75 9.20 -19.17
CA SER A 239 7.58 10.39 -19.40
C SER A 239 6.96 11.66 -18.82
N SER A 240 6.31 11.53 -17.66
CA SER A 240 5.52 12.59 -17.04
C SER A 240 6.08 12.93 -15.67
N GLN A 241 5.79 14.14 -15.19
CA GLN A 241 6.25 14.60 -13.88
C GLN A 241 5.09 15.15 -13.07
N ASN A 242 5.07 14.86 -11.78
CA ASN A 242 4.07 15.40 -10.86
C ASN A 242 2.64 15.00 -11.24
N ILE A 243 2.37 13.70 -11.16
CA ILE A 243 1.09 13.10 -11.51
C ILE A 243 0.46 12.49 -10.27
N ARG A 244 -0.81 12.84 -10.02
CA ARG A 244 -1.57 12.34 -8.86
C ARG A 244 -2.71 11.41 -9.29
N VAL A 245 -2.78 10.23 -8.70
CA VAL A 245 -3.93 9.33 -8.77
C VAL A 245 -4.48 9.14 -7.35
N ASP A 246 -5.69 9.66 -7.07
CA ASP A 246 -6.20 9.76 -5.69
C ASP A 246 -7.67 9.33 -5.56
N GLY A 247 -7.95 8.40 -4.65
CA GLY A 247 -9.32 8.01 -4.27
C GLY A 247 -10.10 7.20 -5.31
N ILE A 248 -9.43 6.81 -6.40
CA ILE A 248 -10.05 6.02 -7.48
C ILE A 248 -10.08 4.54 -7.16
N SER A 249 -11.14 3.87 -7.61
CA SER A 249 -11.18 2.41 -7.68
C SER A 249 -11.17 1.93 -9.12
N MET A 250 -10.50 0.81 -9.41
CA MET A 250 -10.47 0.19 -10.73
C MET A 250 -10.98 -1.25 -10.64
N LEU A 251 -11.94 -1.60 -11.49
CA LEU A 251 -12.64 -2.89 -11.41
C LEU A 251 -12.68 -3.56 -12.79
N ASP A 252 -12.50 -4.88 -12.78
CA ASP A 252 -12.80 -5.76 -13.91
C ASP A 252 -12.04 -5.38 -15.20
N LEU A 253 -10.82 -4.86 -15.07
CA LEU A 253 -9.95 -4.61 -16.23
C LEU A 253 -9.69 -5.93 -16.96
N THR A 254 -9.84 -5.92 -18.28
CA THR A 254 -9.80 -7.16 -19.07
C THR A 254 -8.38 -7.68 -19.29
N THR A 255 -7.40 -6.78 -19.36
CA THR A 255 -5.97 -7.06 -19.46
C THR A 255 -5.14 -5.84 -19.09
N GLY A 256 -3.89 -6.06 -18.72
CA GLY A 256 -2.92 -5.02 -18.40
C GLY A 256 -3.06 -4.47 -16.99
N TYR A 257 -2.22 -3.47 -16.70
CA TYR A 257 -1.96 -3.02 -15.34
C TYR A 257 -2.98 -1.96 -14.90
N ALA A 258 -3.35 -1.96 -13.63
CA ALA A 258 -4.24 -0.92 -13.11
C ALA A 258 -3.60 0.46 -13.28
N ILE A 259 -2.36 0.63 -12.83
CA ILE A 259 -1.56 1.84 -13.00
C ILE A 259 -0.18 1.45 -13.51
N THR A 260 0.23 2.05 -14.63
CA THR A 260 1.60 1.96 -15.13
C THR A 260 2.28 3.31 -14.98
N ALA A 261 3.48 3.37 -14.38
CA ALA A 261 4.35 4.54 -14.42
C ALA A 261 5.69 4.18 -15.06
N GLY A 262 6.00 4.77 -16.22
CA GLY A 262 7.26 4.55 -16.94
C GLY A 262 8.01 5.86 -17.12
N MET A 263 9.32 5.87 -16.86
CA MET A 263 10.18 7.06 -17.06
C MET A 263 9.61 8.34 -16.44
N SER A 264 8.96 8.23 -15.28
CA SER A 264 8.22 9.34 -14.67
C SER A 264 8.81 9.71 -13.32
N GLU A 265 8.52 10.93 -12.86
CA GLU A 265 9.03 11.47 -11.61
C GLU A 265 7.89 12.09 -10.80
N GLN A 266 7.94 12.00 -9.46
CA GLN A 266 6.94 12.61 -8.57
C GLN A 266 5.54 12.07 -8.86
N VAL A 267 5.34 10.77 -8.69
CA VAL A 267 4.04 10.12 -8.90
C VAL A 267 3.44 9.75 -7.55
N ALA A 268 2.23 10.23 -7.28
CA ALA A 268 1.51 9.92 -6.05
C ALA A 268 0.26 9.09 -6.37
N ILE A 269 0.17 7.90 -5.79
CA ILE A 269 -0.96 6.97 -5.88
C ILE A 269 -1.50 6.77 -4.47
N THR A 270 -2.64 7.38 -4.17
CA THR A 270 -3.19 7.47 -2.80
C THR A 270 -4.65 7.03 -2.76
N ASP A 271 -5.05 6.37 -1.68
CA ASP A 271 -6.44 5.93 -1.45
C ASP A 271 -7.02 5.04 -2.57
N PHE A 272 -6.16 4.23 -3.18
CA PHE A 272 -6.47 3.43 -4.36
C PHE A 272 -7.13 2.10 -4.01
N GLY A 273 -8.04 1.62 -4.88
CA GLY A 273 -8.68 0.31 -4.77
C GLY A 273 -8.64 -0.45 -6.10
N TYR A 274 -8.20 -1.70 -6.11
CA TYR A 274 -8.12 -2.47 -7.36
C TYR A 274 -8.48 -3.94 -7.22
N PHE A 275 -9.17 -4.46 -8.24
CA PHE A 275 -9.59 -5.85 -8.36
C PHE A 275 -9.40 -6.34 -9.80
N SER A 276 -8.79 -7.51 -9.98
CA SER A 276 -8.59 -8.09 -11.29
C SER A 276 -8.79 -9.60 -11.36
N ALA A 277 -9.15 -10.03 -12.57
CA ALA A 277 -9.14 -11.43 -12.99
C ALA A 277 -8.62 -11.61 -14.43
N GLY A 278 -8.15 -10.53 -15.04
CA GLY A 278 -7.67 -10.50 -16.42
C GLY A 278 -6.32 -11.20 -16.60
N GLN A 279 -5.84 -11.22 -17.84
CA GLN A 279 -4.44 -11.58 -18.11
C GLN A 279 -3.55 -10.37 -17.78
N TRP A 280 -2.38 -10.58 -17.18
CA TRP A 280 -1.52 -9.50 -16.70
C TRP A 280 -2.33 -8.52 -15.85
N GLY A 281 -3.11 -9.08 -14.91
CA GLY A 281 -4.02 -8.33 -14.06
C GLY A 281 -3.29 -7.62 -12.93
N ASP A 282 -2.10 -7.10 -13.20
CA ASP A 282 -1.23 -6.45 -12.24
C ASP A 282 -1.87 -5.16 -11.73
N GLY A 283 -1.48 -4.79 -10.52
CA GLY A 283 -1.91 -3.57 -9.87
C GLY A 283 -1.11 -2.37 -10.34
N ILE A 284 -0.07 -2.03 -9.58
CA ILE A 284 0.76 -0.85 -9.81
C ILE A 284 2.15 -1.30 -10.26
N ASP A 285 2.50 -0.91 -11.48
CA ASP A 285 3.77 -1.24 -12.11
C ASP A 285 4.59 0.03 -12.33
N ILE A 286 5.79 0.05 -11.75
CA ILE A 286 6.72 1.17 -11.84
C ILE A 286 7.94 0.75 -12.64
N PHE A 287 8.26 1.48 -13.70
CA PHE A 287 9.41 1.26 -14.58
C PHE A 287 10.25 2.53 -14.66
N SER A 288 11.55 2.40 -14.39
CA SER A 288 12.56 3.45 -14.56
C SER A 288 12.12 4.84 -14.07
N SER A 289 11.52 4.89 -12.87
CA SER A 289 10.85 6.09 -12.35
C SER A 289 11.36 6.47 -10.96
N SER A 290 11.18 7.73 -10.57
CA SER A 290 11.66 8.24 -9.29
C SER A 290 10.63 9.02 -8.48
N ASP A 291 10.81 8.99 -7.15
CA ASP A 291 10.00 9.76 -6.20
C ASP A 291 8.52 9.37 -6.31
N VAL A 292 8.25 8.09 -6.09
CA VAL A 292 6.90 7.51 -6.19
C VAL A 292 6.37 7.19 -4.80
N LEU A 293 5.15 7.65 -4.50
CA LEU A 293 4.39 7.27 -3.33
C LEU A 293 3.21 6.38 -3.72
N ILE A 294 3.11 5.23 -3.07
CA ILE A 294 1.94 4.38 -3.08
C ILE A 294 1.45 4.30 -1.64
N ASP A 295 0.31 4.90 -1.32
CA ASP A 295 -0.17 5.02 0.05
C ASP A 295 -1.66 4.68 0.18
N ASN A 296 -2.03 4.11 1.33
CA ASN A 296 -3.41 3.83 1.68
C ASN A 296 -4.17 3.05 0.58
N SER A 297 -3.56 2.00 0.03
CA SER A 297 -4.11 1.28 -1.13
C SER A 297 -4.61 -0.12 -0.77
N PHE A 298 -5.67 -0.60 -1.42
CA PHE A 298 -6.12 -2.00 -1.37
C PHE A 298 -6.06 -2.63 -2.75
N LEU A 299 -5.30 -3.70 -2.90
CA LEU A 299 -5.12 -4.38 -4.17
C LEU A 299 -5.43 -5.86 -4.02
N ARG A 300 -6.32 -6.37 -4.87
CA ARG A 300 -6.56 -7.80 -5.04
C ARG A 300 -6.37 -8.20 -6.49
N CYS A 301 -5.21 -8.77 -6.79
CA CYS A 301 -4.74 -8.91 -8.17
C CYS A 301 -4.68 -10.36 -8.63
N SER A 302 -4.95 -10.57 -9.92
CA SER A 302 -4.70 -11.83 -10.62
C SER A 302 -3.31 -11.92 -11.27
N ASP A 303 -2.39 -11.08 -10.81
CA ASP A 303 -0.96 -11.04 -11.08
C ASP A 303 -0.33 -10.17 -9.96
N ASP A 304 0.85 -9.56 -10.18
CA ASP A 304 1.53 -8.75 -9.17
C ASP A 304 0.64 -7.60 -8.62
N CYS A 305 0.58 -7.41 -7.30
CA CYS A 305 -0.12 -6.25 -6.74
C CYS A 305 0.71 -4.97 -6.93
N ILE A 306 1.98 -5.00 -6.53
CA ILE A 306 2.91 -3.90 -6.78
C ILE A 306 4.21 -4.47 -7.33
N ALA A 307 4.61 -4.00 -8.51
CA ALA A 307 5.82 -4.42 -9.17
C ALA A 307 6.76 -3.24 -9.45
N LEU A 308 8.01 -3.37 -9.03
CA LEU A 308 9.07 -2.38 -9.24
C LEU A 308 10.11 -2.95 -10.20
N TYR A 309 10.18 -2.35 -11.37
CA TYR A 309 11.03 -2.72 -12.50
C TYR A 309 11.97 -1.58 -12.87
N THR A 310 12.98 -1.85 -13.69
CA THR A 310 13.69 -0.80 -14.43
C THR A 310 13.33 -0.92 -15.92
N HIS A 311 14.29 -1.21 -16.79
CA HIS A 311 14.09 -1.31 -18.21
C HIS A 311 13.12 -2.42 -18.62
N ARG A 312 12.13 -2.02 -19.40
CA ARG A 312 11.29 -2.87 -20.22
C ARG A 312 10.83 -2.05 -21.42
N TRP A 313 10.84 -2.66 -22.60
CA TRP A 313 10.45 -2.00 -23.85
C TRP A 313 11.26 -0.73 -24.12
N ASP A 314 10.61 0.43 -24.16
CA ASP A 314 11.21 1.75 -24.36
C ASP A 314 11.39 2.55 -23.07
N TYR A 315 11.19 1.93 -21.90
CA TYR A 315 11.50 2.55 -20.60
C TYR A 315 12.96 2.30 -20.24
N TYR A 316 13.70 3.34 -19.90
CA TYR A 316 15.12 3.28 -19.55
C TYR A 316 15.41 4.14 -18.32
N GLY A 317 16.32 3.67 -17.48
CA GLY A 317 16.81 4.35 -16.30
C GLY A 317 16.57 3.59 -15.00
N ASP A 318 17.16 4.10 -13.93
CA ASP A 318 16.99 3.58 -12.57
C ASP A 318 15.55 3.73 -12.07
N THR A 319 15.16 2.89 -11.12
CA THR A 319 13.96 3.09 -10.29
C THR A 319 14.39 3.44 -8.88
N ARG A 320 14.04 4.62 -8.39
CA ARG A 320 14.59 5.14 -7.12
C ARG A 320 13.60 5.90 -6.27
N ASN A 321 13.81 5.88 -4.95
CA ASN A 321 13.00 6.64 -3.99
C ASN A 321 11.52 6.27 -4.07
N ILE A 322 11.22 4.99 -3.85
CA ILE A 322 9.85 4.46 -3.88
C ILE A 322 9.39 4.24 -2.45
N THR A 323 8.23 4.77 -2.09
CA THR A 323 7.59 4.48 -0.82
C THR A 323 6.25 3.78 -1.05
N ILE A 324 6.09 2.62 -0.41
CA ILE A 324 4.85 1.86 -0.32
C ILE A 324 4.42 1.88 1.15
N SER A 325 3.26 2.45 1.45
CA SER A 325 2.78 2.63 2.81
C SER A 325 1.30 2.35 3.02
N ASN A 326 0.95 1.97 4.25
CA ASN A 326 -0.44 1.91 4.76
C ASN A 326 -1.40 1.10 3.87
N SER A 327 -0.91 0.03 3.23
CA SER A 327 -1.64 -0.68 2.18
C SER A 327 -1.94 -2.13 2.54
N SER A 328 -2.98 -2.69 1.93
CA SER A 328 -3.39 -4.09 2.06
C SER A 328 -3.36 -4.79 0.71
N LEU A 329 -2.65 -5.92 0.61
CA LEU A 329 -2.35 -6.59 -0.64
C LEU A 329 -2.82 -8.06 -0.61
N TRP A 330 -3.50 -8.49 -1.67
CA TRP A 330 -4.01 -9.85 -1.85
C TRP A 330 -3.68 -10.34 -3.26
N ALA A 331 -2.63 -11.15 -3.39
CA ALA A 331 -2.27 -11.73 -4.68
C ALA A 331 -3.02 -13.06 -4.88
N ASP A 332 -4.00 -13.07 -5.79
CA ASP A 332 -4.67 -14.30 -6.24
C ASP A 332 -3.77 -15.17 -7.13
N VAL A 333 -2.77 -14.54 -7.75
CA VAL A 333 -1.69 -15.11 -8.58
C VAL A 333 -0.44 -14.25 -8.37
N ALA A 334 0.76 -14.80 -8.52
CA ALA A 334 2.02 -14.07 -8.43
C ALA A 334 2.26 -13.37 -7.08
N HIS A 335 2.74 -12.12 -7.07
CA HIS A 335 3.32 -11.51 -5.88
C HIS A 335 2.46 -10.35 -5.31
N PRO A 336 2.32 -10.25 -3.99
CA PRO A 336 1.91 -8.99 -3.37
C PRO A 336 2.91 -7.87 -3.66
N ILE A 337 4.22 -8.13 -3.51
CA ILE A 337 5.27 -7.16 -3.85
C ILE A 337 6.39 -7.86 -4.62
N ASN A 338 6.72 -7.36 -5.80
CA ASN A 338 7.82 -7.82 -6.63
C ASN A 338 8.80 -6.67 -6.94
N ILE A 339 10.11 -6.89 -6.78
CA ILE A 339 11.16 -5.89 -7.00
C ILE A 339 12.31 -6.51 -7.78
N GLY A 340 12.52 -6.08 -9.02
CA GLY A 340 13.54 -6.64 -9.90
C GLY A 340 12.93 -7.34 -11.09
N THR A 341 13.41 -8.51 -11.48
CA THR A 341 13.08 -9.18 -12.75
C THR A 341 13.55 -8.42 -13.98
N HIS A 342 12.95 -7.30 -14.37
CA HIS A 342 13.23 -6.62 -15.64
C HIS A 342 14.27 -5.51 -15.51
N GLY A 343 15.24 -5.51 -16.43
CA GLY A 343 16.31 -4.52 -16.52
C GLY A 343 17.08 -4.54 -17.83
N ASN A 344 18.21 -3.84 -17.88
CA ASN A 344 19.01 -3.64 -19.09
C ASN A 344 20.43 -4.20 -18.96
N THR A 345 20.71 -5.37 -19.53
CA THR A 345 22.05 -5.96 -19.49
C THR A 345 23.13 -5.08 -20.16
N ALA A 346 22.77 -4.33 -21.22
CA ALA A 346 23.73 -3.54 -21.98
C ALA A 346 24.14 -2.25 -21.26
N ASP A 347 23.19 -1.64 -20.53
CA ASP A 347 23.42 -0.49 -19.66
C ASP A 347 22.76 -0.74 -18.29
N PRO A 348 23.42 -1.49 -17.39
CA PRO A 348 22.79 -2.01 -16.19
C PRO A 348 22.34 -0.97 -15.16
N GLU A 349 21.09 -1.08 -14.75
CA GLU A 349 20.39 -0.12 -13.90
C GLU A 349 20.38 -0.52 -12.42
N VAL A 350 19.84 0.37 -11.59
CA VAL A 350 19.68 0.17 -10.14
C VAL A 350 18.22 0.38 -9.72
N LEU A 351 17.74 -0.49 -8.82
CA LEU A 351 16.57 -0.25 -7.99
C LEU A 351 17.04 0.14 -6.59
N GLU A 352 16.81 1.37 -6.15
CA GLU A 352 17.34 1.85 -4.87
C GLU A 352 16.45 2.76 -4.04
N ASN A 353 16.70 2.76 -2.73
CA ASN A 353 16.00 3.60 -1.75
C ASN A 353 14.48 3.31 -1.77
N ILE A 354 14.14 2.05 -1.50
CA ILE A 354 12.77 1.57 -1.49
C ILE A 354 12.34 1.38 -0.04
N THR A 355 11.21 1.96 0.34
CA THR A 355 10.60 1.81 1.67
C THR A 355 9.24 1.14 1.54
N ILE A 356 9.06 0.01 2.21
CA ILE A 356 7.78 -0.68 2.39
C ILE A 356 7.46 -0.56 3.88
N SER A 357 6.39 0.14 4.22
CA SER A 357 6.06 0.45 5.62
C SER A 357 4.58 0.27 5.94
N ASN A 358 4.25 -0.34 7.06
CA ASN A 358 2.85 -0.52 7.48
C ASN A 358 1.96 -1.23 6.41
N VAL A 359 2.48 -2.26 5.74
CA VAL A 359 1.74 -3.05 4.72
C VAL A 359 1.22 -4.42 5.22
N ASP A 360 -0.08 -4.69 5.06
CA ASP A 360 -0.70 -5.97 5.39
C ASP A 360 -0.78 -6.82 4.12
N ILE A 361 -0.12 -7.97 4.12
CA ILE A 361 -0.23 -8.95 3.04
C ILE A 361 -1.24 -10.00 3.49
N LEU A 362 -2.41 -9.97 2.86
CA LEU A 362 -3.55 -10.81 3.16
C LEU A 362 -3.44 -12.16 2.46
N ASP A 363 -2.88 -12.21 1.26
CA ASP A 363 -2.75 -13.48 0.58
C ASP A 363 -1.63 -13.45 -0.46
N HIS A 364 -1.10 -14.63 -0.71
CA HIS A 364 -0.11 -14.92 -1.71
C HIS A 364 -0.37 -16.33 -2.22
N ARG A 365 -0.42 -16.45 -3.55
CA ARG A 365 -0.66 -17.72 -4.20
C ARG A 365 0.17 -17.85 -5.47
N GLU A 366 1.42 -18.26 -5.29
CA GLU A 366 2.35 -18.51 -6.39
C GLU A 366 2.89 -19.96 -6.33
N PRO A 367 2.41 -20.87 -7.18
CA PRO A 367 2.87 -22.25 -7.19
C PRO A 367 4.26 -22.45 -7.82
N GLN A 368 4.75 -21.50 -8.61
CA GLN A 368 6.02 -21.59 -9.31
C GLN A 368 7.16 -21.14 -8.40
N LYS A 369 7.98 -22.08 -7.93
CA LYS A 369 9.12 -21.84 -7.02
C LYS A 369 10.05 -20.68 -7.43
N TRP A 370 10.22 -20.45 -8.73
CA TRP A 370 11.08 -19.38 -9.26
C TRP A 370 10.55 -17.96 -9.01
N TYR A 371 9.27 -17.85 -8.68
CA TYR A 371 8.50 -16.60 -8.58
C TYR A 371 7.76 -16.51 -7.25
N GLN A 372 8.13 -17.30 -6.24
CA GLN A 372 7.46 -17.20 -4.93
C GLN A 372 7.91 -15.96 -4.15
N GLY A 373 7.10 -15.53 -3.19
CA GLY A 373 7.43 -14.45 -2.28
C GLY A 373 6.26 -13.48 -2.12
N ALA A 374 5.73 -13.40 -0.90
CA ALA A 374 4.86 -12.31 -0.48
C ALA A 374 5.57 -10.97 -0.65
N ILE A 375 6.88 -10.95 -0.36
CA ILE A 375 7.81 -9.88 -0.68
C ILE A 375 8.99 -10.49 -1.44
N ALA A 376 9.11 -10.20 -2.72
CA ALA A 376 10.15 -10.73 -3.59
C ALA A 376 11.13 -9.64 -4.04
N LEU A 377 12.43 -9.88 -3.84
CA LEU A 377 13.51 -9.11 -4.46
C LEU A 377 14.27 -10.06 -5.39
N ASN A 378 14.17 -9.83 -6.70
CA ASN A 378 14.64 -10.78 -7.71
C ASN A 378 15.39 -10.11 -8.88
N PRO A 379 16.45 -9.31 -8.66
CA PRO A 379 17.14 -8.61 -9.75
C PRO A 379 17.65 -9.60 -10.82
N GLY A 380 17.23 -9.35 -12.07
CA GLY A 380 17.74 -9.95 -13.29
C GLY A 380 18.33 -8.88 -14.22
N ASP A 381 18.80 -9.26 -15.41
CA ASP A 381 19.29 -8.32 -16.43
C ASP A 381 20.38 -7.36 -15.95
N SER A 382 21.32 -7.88 -15.16
CA SER A 382 22.38 -7.10 -14.53
C SER A 382 21.90 -6.01 -13.56
N ASN A 383 20.62 -5.95 -13.20
CA ASN A 383 20.17 -4.97 -12.21
C ASN A 383 20.82 -5.19 -10.84
N LEU A 384 20.99 -4.09 -10.10
CA LEU A 384 21.34 -4.11 -8.68
C LEU A 384 20.13 -3.61 -7.89
N VAL A 385 19.68 -4.39 -6.89
CA VAL A 385 18.70 -3.90 -5.90
C VAL A 385 19.47 -3.50 -4.64
N ARG A 386 19.29 -2.27 -4.14
CA ARG A 386 19.96 -1.86 -2.90
C ARG A 386 19.17 -0.88 -2.04
N ASN A 387 19.53 -0.77 -0.76
CA ASN A 387 18.90 0.15 0.19
C ASN A 387 17.37 -0.06 0.26
N VAL A 388 16.95 -1.28 0.58
CA VAL A 388 15.53 -1.63 0.73
C VAL A 388 15.18 -1.71 2.21
N ARG A 389 14.15 -0.99 2.63
CA ARG A 389 13.60 -1.01 3.99
C ARG A 389 12.22 -1.64 3.97
N ILE A 390 12.02 -2.66 4.79
CA ILE A 390 10.74 -3.33 5.02
C ILE A 390 10.45 -3.18 6.50
N GLU A 391 9.49 -2.35 6.87
CA GLU A 391 9.21 -2.01 8.26
C GLU A 391 7.75 -2.15 8.64
N ASP A 392 7.50 -2.72 9.82
CA ASP A 392 6.15 -2.93 10.34
C ASP A 392 5.30 -3.56 9.26
N VAL A 393 5.63 -4.77 8.80
CA VAL A 393 4.91 -5.50 7.74
C VAL A 393 4.28 -6.76 8.35
N ARG A 394 3.01 -7.04 8.05
CA ARG A 394 2.32 -8.23 8.54
C ARG A 394 1.92 -9.10 7.35
N VAL A 395 2.44 -10.32 7.32
CA VAL A 395 2.06 -11.35 6.37
C VAL A 395 1.15 -12.33 7.11
N GLU A 396 -0.12 -12.34 6.73
CA GLU A 396 -1.08 -13.29 7.27
C GLU A 396 -0.90 -14.67 6.62
N ASP A 397 -1.67 -15.67 7.08
CA ASP A 397 -1.70 -16.97 6.43
C ASP A 397 -2.24 -16.80 5.00
N PHE A 398 -1.55 -17.41 4.06
CA PHE A 398 -1.84 -17.31 2.64
C PHE A 398 -2.02 -18.69 2.03
N ARG A 399 -2.43 -18.79 0.76
CA ARG A 399 -2.73 -20.09 0.13
C ARG A 399 -1.49 -20.88 -0.33
N TRP A 400 -0.50 -20.24 -0.94
CA TRP A 400 0.67 -20.93 -1.47
C TRP A 400 1.84 -19.96 -1.73
N GLY A 401 2.99 -20.19 -1.10
CA GLY A 401 4.24 -19.54 -1.49
C GLY A 401 5.16 -19.32 -0.31
N GLN A 402 5.98 -18.26 -0.38
CA GLN A 402 6.97 -17.92 0.65
C GLN A 402 6.60 -16.56 1.25
N PHE A 403 6.83 -16.33 2.55
CA PHE A 403 6.55 -15.01 3.13
C PHE A 403 7.62 -13.96 2.76
N ILE A 404 8.82 -14.40 2.34
CA ILE A 404 9.89 -13.54 1.84
C ILE A 404 10.80 -14.34 0.88
N HIS A 405 11.24 -13.70 -0.20
CA HIS A 405 12.15 -14.31 -1.19
C HIS A 405 13.15 -13.28 -1.71
N LEU A 406 14.45 -13.52 -1.49
CA LEU A 406 15.53 -12.70 -2.02
C LEU A 406 16.39 -13.59 -2.92
N ARG A 407 16.49 -13.26 -4.20
CA ARG A 407 17.26 -14.07 -5.14
C ARG A 407 17.89 -13.23 -6.23
N VAL A 408 19.20 -13.34 -6.41
CA VAL A 408 19.81 -12.83 -7.65
C VAL A 408 19.42 -13.76 -8.79
N ALA A 409 18.55 -13.27 -9.67
CA ALA A 409 17.84 -14.10 -10.63
C ALA A 409 18.53 -14.11 -11.99
N TYR A 410 18.57 -15.28 -12.63
CA TYR A 410 18.75 -15.40 -14.08
C TYR A 410 17.65 -16.28 -14.65
N ASN A 411 16.50 -15.67 -14.93
CA ASN A 411 15.36 -16.34 -15.50
C ASN A 411 15.38 -16.18 -17.02
N LYS A 412 15.81 -17.20 -17.77
CA LYS A 412 15.96 -17.11 -19.24
C LYS A 412 14.66 -16.77 -20.00
N SER A 413 13.49 -16.90 -19.38
CA SER A 413 12.22 -16.44 -19.96
C SER A 413 12.09 -14.92 -19.99
N TYR A 414 12.69 -14.24 -19.02
CA TYR A 414 12.52 -12.80 -18.80
C TYR A 414 13.82 -12.01 -18.84
N ASN A 415 14.96 -12.69 -18.68
CA ASN A 415 16.27 -12.09 -18.52
C ASN A 415 17.26 -12.56 -19.57
N THR A 416 18.10 -11.62 -19.96
CA THR A 416 19.27 -11.75 -20.81
C THR A 416 20.55 -12.01 -20.01
N SER A 417 20.59 -11.64 -18.71
CA SER A 417 21.70 -11.95 -17.80
C SER A 417 21.21 -12.13 -16.34
N ALA A 418 22.11 -12.61 -15.46
CA ALA A 418 21.88 -12.58 -14.02
C ALA A 418 21.95 -11.15 -13.47
N GLY A 419 21.15 -10.84 -12.44
CA GLY A 419 21.33 -9.60 -11.67
C GLY A 419 22.75 -9.47 -11.08
N ARG A 420 23.15 -8.25 -10.73
CA ARG A 420 24.47 -7.97 -10.13
C ARG A 420 24.50 -8.16 -8.62
N GLY A 421 23.37 -8.13 -7.93
CA GLY A 421 23.31 -8.37 -6.49
C GLY A 421 22.08 -7.81 -5.80
N ILE A 422 21.98 -8.09 -4.52
CA ILE A 422 21.06 -7.43 -3.57
C ILE A 422 21.90 -6.92 -2.40
N GLU A 423 21.85 -5.63 -2.08
CA GLU A 423 22.74 -5.01 -1.09
C GLU A 423 22.00 -4.08 -0.11
N GLY A 424 22.18 -4.26 1.19
CA GLY A 424 21.61 -3.36 2.19
C GLY A 424 20.09 -3.48 2.29
N VAL A 425 19.62 -4.62 2.78
CA VAL A 425 18.19 -4.84 3.07
C VAL A 425 17.96 -4.81 4.58
N TYR A 426 17.09 -3.92 5.02
CA TYR A 426 16.70 -3.82 6.41
C TYR A 426 15.24 -4.21 6.61
N VAL A 427 15.03 -5.29 7.34
CA VAL A 427 13.70 -5.78 7.70
C VAL A 427 13.50 -5.54 9.19
N LYS A 428 12.52 -4.72 9.57
CA LYS A 428 12.21 -4.40 10.95
C LYS A 428 10.73 -4.68 11.24
N ASN A 429 10.44 -5.40 12.33
CA ASN A 429 9.04 -5.70 12.72
C ASN A 429 8.22 -6.36 11.59
N LEU A 430 8.84 -7.27 10.83
CA LEU A 430 8.11 -8.15 9.91
C LEU A 430 7.51 -9.30 10.72
N THR A 431 6.23 -9.59 10.54
CA THR A 431 5.57 -10.75 11.14
C THR A 431 5.00 -11.66 10.06
N TYR A 432 5.26 -12.96 10.13
CA TYR A 432 4.46 -13.98 9.44
C TYR A 432 3.64 -14.77 10.47
N THR A 433 2.33 -14.88 10.25
CA THR A 433 1.42 -15.68 11.09
C THR A 433 0.58 -16.58 10.20
N GLY A 434 0.97 -17.85 10.08
CA GLY A 434 0.29 -18.82 9.22
C GLY A 434 0.95 -20.20 9.22
N LYS A 435 0.40 -21.11 8.43
CA LYS A 435 0.83 -22.52 8.35
C LYS A 435 1.17 -22.98 6.93
N ASN A 436 0.91 -22.16 5.90
CA ASN A 436 1.08 -22.55 4.50
C ASN A 436 2.33 -21.96 3.84
N ALA A 437 3.19 -21.24 4.57
CA ALA A 437 4.46 -20.81 4.04
C ALA A 437 5.34 -22.01 3.73
N GLU A 438 5.88 -22.03 2.52
CA GLU A 438 6.98 -22.89 2.12
C GLU A 438 8.31 -22.26 2.54
N THR A 439 9.39 -23.06 2.47
CA THR A 439 10.75 -22.64 2.79
C THR A 439 11.12 -21.33 2.08
N ALA A 440 11.39 -20.29 2.87
CA ALA A 440 11.84 -19.00 2.35
C ALA A 440 13.23 -19.12 1.68
N MET A 441 13.54 -18.24 0.74
CA MET A 441 14.79 -18.33 -0.02
C MET A 441 15.62 -17.04 0.05
N MET A 442 16.92 -17.19 0.29
CA MET A 442 17.92 -16.13 0.16
C MET A 442 19.13 -16.64 -0.63
N LEU A 443 19.15 -16.36 -1.94
CA LEU A 443 20.06 -17.01 -2.88
C LEU A 443 20.86 -15.96 -3.67
N GLY A 444 22.15 -15.82 -3.36
CA GLY A 444 23.09 -15.15 -4.27
C GLY A 444 23.40 -16.05 -5.47
N TYR A 445 23.86 -15.47 -6.57
CA TYR A 445 24.08 -16.20 -7.82
C TYR A 445 25.49 -16.81 -7.91
N ASP A 446 26.52 -16.03 -7.56
CA ASP A 446 27.92 -16.45 -7.50
C ASP A 446 28.71 -15.53 -6.53
N GLU A 447 30.03 -15.74 -6.40
CA GLU A 447 30.92 -14.96 -5.51
C GLU A 447 30.94 -13.45 -5.80
N THR A 448 30.63 -13.04 -7.04
CA THR A 448 30.59 -11.64 -7.48
C THR A 448 29.18 -11.05 -7.46
N ARG A 449 28.15 -11.91 -7.52
CA ARG A 449 26.73 -11.56 -7.61
C ARG A 449 25.96 -12.06 -6.39
N GLY A 450 26.39 -11.61 -5.22
CA GLY A 450 25.88 -12.05 -3.93
C GLY A 450 24.69 -11.26 -3.39
N ILE A 451 24.22 -11.69 -2.23
CA ILE A 451 23.34 -10.91 -1.35
C ILE A 451 24.18 -10.44 -0.16
N LYS A 452 24.20 -9.14 0.10
CA LYS A 452 25.07 -8.54 1.12
C LYS A 452 24.27 -7.64 2.05
N ASP A 453 24.65 -7.67 3.32
CA ASP A 453 24.17 -6.74 4.34
C ASP A 453 22.64 -6.78 4.53
N VAL A 454 22.11 -7.98 4.75
CA VAL A 454 20.71 -8.18 5.13
C VAL A 454 20.58 -8.21 6.64
N THR A 455 19.64 -7.47 7.19
CA THR A 455 19.40 -7.42 8.64
C THR A 455 17.93 -7.56 8.94
N PHE A 456 17.60 -8.60 9.69
CA PHE A 456 16.30 -8.76 10.33
C PHE A 456 16.40 -8.23 11.77
N GLN A 457 15.58 -7.26 12.12
CA GLN A 457 15.34 -6.82 13.49
C GLN A 457 13.90 -7.11 13.87
N ASN A 458 13.69 -7.92 14.91
CA ASN A 458 12.37 -8.28 15.38
C ASN A 458 11.49 -8.93 14.28
N LEU A 459 12.08 -9.86 13.51
CA LEU A 459 11.29 -10.77 12.68
C LEU A 459 10.53 -11.73 13.63
N VAL A 460 9.22 -11.85 13.44
CA VAL A 460 8.37 -12.77 14.18
C VAL A 460 7.75 -13.78 13.21
N VAL A 461 8.00 -15.06 13.44
CA VAL A 461 7.38 -16.15 12.66
C VAL A 461 6.57 -17.00 13.63
N ASN A 462 5.25 -17.01 13.47
CA ASN A 462 4.31 -17.78 14.29
C ASN A 462 4.54 -17.58 15.80
N GLY A 463 4.65 -16.31 16.21
CA GLY A 463 4.86 -15.91 17.61
C GLY A 463 6.30 -16.08 18.13
N THR A 464 7.22 -16.62 17.32
CA THR A 464 8.64 -16.76 17.70
C THR A 464 9.47 -15.63 17.13
N VAL A 465 10.19 -14.92 18.00
CA VAL A 465 11.16 -13.90 17.59
C VAL A 465 12.42 -14.58 17.06
N MET A 466 12.81 -14.24 15.83
CA MET A 466 13.95 -14.81 15.13
C MET A 466 15.18 -13.93 15.34
N ALA A 467 16.01 -14.30 16.31
CA ALA A 467 17.17 -13.53 16.72
C ALA A 467 18.39 -14.41 17.01
N SER A 468 19.59 -13.85 16.89
CA SER A 468 20.83 -14.59 17.17
C SER A 468 20.89 -15.07 18.62
N THR A 469 20.27 -14.31 19.53
CA THR A 469 20.14 -14.56 20.98
C THR A 469 19.12 -15.65 21.34
N MET A 470 18.32 -16.13 20.39
CA MET A 470 17.30 -17.16 20.65
C MET A 470 17.92 -18.51 21.04
N ARG A 471 17.23 -19.26 21.90
CA ARG A 471 17.58 -20.65 22.23
C ARG A 471 17.36 -21.54 21.00
N LYS A 472 18.41 -22.24 20.57
CA LYS A 472 18.40 -23.25 19.49
C LYS A 472 19.57 -24.23 19.66
N PRO A 473 19.55 -25.41 19.03
CA PRO A 473 20.71 -26.30 18.99
C PRO A 473 21.95 -25.58 18.43
N GLY A 474 23.14 -25.90 18.95
CA GLY A 474 24.38 -25.20 18.55
C GLY A 474 24.79 -25.42 17.09
N TRP A 475 24.28 -26.46 16.44
CA TRP A 475 24.51 -26.77 15.02
C TRP A 475 23.41 -26.21 14.09
N PHE A 476 22.42 -25.48 14.61
CA PHE A 476 21.39 -24.79 13.83
C PHE A 476 21.72 -23.30 13.73
N THR A 477 21.54 -22.74 12.53
CA THR A 477 21.51 -21.31 12.28
C THR A 477 20.14 -20.72 12.66
N VAL A 478 19.99 -19.38 12.65
CA VAL A 478 18.65 -18.77 12.79
C VAL A 478 17.78 -19.05 11.57
N ALA A 479 18.37 -19.14 10.37
CA ALA A 479 17.65 -19.45 9.13
C ALA A 479 16.97 -20.83 9.19
N ASP A 480 17.62 -21.83 9.81
CA ASP A 480 17.02 -23.15 10.04
C ASP A 480 15.75 -23.08 10.92
N MET A 481 15.70 -22.11 11.85
CA MET A 481 14.54 -21.89 12.72
C MET A 481 13.40 -21.13 12.03
N VAL A 482 13.72 -20.40 10.95
CA VAL A 482 12.75 -19.70 10.10
C VAL A 482 12.14 -20.62 9.04
N ASP A 483 12.76 -21.78 8.78
CA ASP A 483 12.61 -22.57 7.54
C ASP A 483 12.98 -21.72 6.31
N MET A 484 14.25 -21.33 6.26
CA MET A 484 14.82 -20.52 5.18
C MET A 484 16.09 -21.16 4.63
N HIS A 485 16.16 -21.33 3.31
CA HIS A 485 17.40 -21.70 2.63
C HIS A 485 18.23 -20.46 2.31
N VAL A 486 19.44 -20.40 2.87
CA VAL A 486 20.44 -19.35 2.65
C VAL A 486 21.68 -20.01 2.03
N ASN A 487 22.12 -19.56 0.85
CA ASN A 487 23.30 -20.14 0.19
C ASN A 487 24.61 -19.42 0.53
N GLU A 488 25.74 -19.96 0.06
CA GLU A 488 27.10 -19.52 0.34
C GLU A 488 27.45 -18.12 -0.19
N HIS A 489 26.59 -17.55 -1.04
CA HIS A 489 26.77 -16.22 -1.64
C HIS A 489 26.02 -15.12 -0.88
N VAL A 490 25.51 -15.45 0.31
CA VAL A 490 24.91 -14.50 1.25
C VAL A 490 25.93 -14.13 2.33
N THR A 491 26.20 -12.84 2.50
CA THR A 491 27.18 -12.34 3.48
C THR A 491 26.60 -11.26 4.36
N ASN A 492 27.13 -11.14 5.58
CA ASN A 492 26.69 -10.17 6.59
C ASN A 492 25.19 -10.22 6.93
N LEU A 493 24.61 -11.43 6.95
CA LEU A 493 23.25 -11.66 7.40
C LEU A 493 23.17 -11.55 8.94
N ARG A 494 22.33 -10.64 9.44
CA ARG A 494 22.17 -10.33 10.87
C ARG A 494 20.75 -10.59 11.35
N TRP A 495 20.63 -11.16 12.55
CA TRP A 495 19.35 -11.47 13.21
C TRP A 495 19.33 -10.84 14.60
N LEU A 496 18.53 -9.80 14.77
CA LEU A 496 18.46 -8.97 15.96
C LEU A 496 17.06 -9.06 16.58
N ASP A 497 16.99 -9.04 17.91
CA ASP A 497 15.73 -8.80 18.62
C ASP A 497 15.42 -7.29 18.67
N ALA A 498 14.24 -6.94 19.20
CA ALA A 498 13.81 -5.54 19.31
C ALA A 498 14.68 -4.70 20.27
N ALA A 499 15.37 -5.33 21.22
CA ALA A 499 16.21 -4.63 22.20
C ALA A 499 17.62 -4.37 21.67
N THR A 500 18.09 -5.16 20.70
CA THR A 500 19.43 -5.05 20.13
C THR A 500 19.53 -3.89 19.15
N ALA A 501 20.45 -2.97 19.41
CA ALA A 501 20.73 -1.84 18.53
C ALA A 501 21.23 -2.32 17.14
N PRO A 502 20.63 -1.87 16.02
CA PRO A 502 20.99 -2.36 14.68
C PRO A 502 22.27 -1.69 14.12
N THR A 503 22.70 -0.60 14.74
CA THR A 503 23.89 0.18 14.37
C THR A 503 24.45 0.91 15.59
N THR A 504 25.75 1.18 15.55
CA THR A 504 26.48 2.03 16.52
C THR A 504 26.90 3.37 15.90
N MET A 505 26.62 3.58 14.63
CA MET A 505 26.92 4.83 13.92
C MET A 505 25.64 5.63 13.69
N PRO A 506 25.66 6.95 13.88
CA PRO A 506 24.59 7.84 13.43
C PRO A 506 24.31 7.68 11.93
N PRO A 507 23.10 8.02 11.47
CA PRO A 507 22.73 7.85 10.07
C PRO A 507 23.47 8.85 9.18
N THR A 508 23.76 8.51 7.93
CA THR A 508 24.24 9.46 6.92
C THR A 508 23.10 9.80 5.98
N ILE A 509 22.69 11.07 5.92
CA ILE A 509 21.61 11.52 5.02
C ILE A 509 22.11 11.46 3.57
N THR A 510 21.47 10.63 2.77
CA THR A 510 21.75 10.40 1.34
C THR A 510 20.73 11.05 0.42
N THR A 511 19.70 11.71 0.96
CA THR A 511 18.75 12.52 0.18
C THR A 511 19.50 13.44 -0.79
N VAL A 512 19.24 13.27 -2.08
CA VAL A 512 19.77 14.14 -3.14
C VAL A 512 19.01 15.45 -3.18
N ASP A 513 19.61 16.49 -3.75
CA ASP A 513 18.92 17.75 -3.92
C ASP A 513 17.76 17.57 -4.92
N THR A 514 16.53 17.65 -4.44
CA THR A 514 15.33 17.59 -5.26
C THR A 514 15.21 18.87 -6.08
N GLY A 515 14.77 18.74 -7.34
CA GLY A 515 14.64 19.84 -8.29
C GLY A 515 13.60 20.91 -7.90
N HIS A 516 13.18 21.70 -8.88
CA HIS A 516 12.22 22.78 -8.67
C HIS A 516 10.82 22.23 -8.37
N LEU A 517 10.21 22.65 -7.27
CA LEU A 517 8.80 22.41 -6.92
C LEU A 517 7.92 23.51 -7.53
N THR A 518 6.62 23.26 -7.66
CA THR A 518 5.65 24.24 -8.21
C THR A 518 4.64 24.64 -7.13
N ALA A 519 4.41 25.95 -6.95
CA ALA A 519 3.45 26.44 -5.97
C ALA A 519 2.01 25.94 -6.28
N GLY A 520 1.29 25.52 -5.26
CA GLY A 520 -0.07 24.99 -5.32
C GLY A 520 -0.16 23.53 -5.78
N VAL A 521 0.94 22.91 -6.22
CA VAL A 521 0.90 21.54 -6.74
C VAL A 521 1.40 20.54 -5.68
N PRO A 522 0.64 19.49 -5.35
CA PRO A 522 1.08 18.46 -4.42
C PRO A 522 2.42 17.85 -4.85
N VAL A 523 3.28 17.52 -3.89
CA VAL A 523 4.56 16.83 -4.15
C VAL A 523 4.77 15.71 -3.13
N VAL A 524 5.61 14.76 -3.50
CA VAL A 524 6.12 13.72 -2.60
C VAL A 524 7.64 13.70 -2.73
N LEU A 525 8.32 13.88 -1.61
CA LEU A 525 9.78 13.73 -1.51
C LEU A 525 10.10 12.74 -0.39
N THR A 526 11.18 11.97 -0.49
CA THR A 526 11.59 11.03 0.56
C THR A 526 12.94 11.44 1.15
N ILE A 527 13.03 11.46 2.49
CA ILE A 527 14.31 11.63 3.18
C ILE A 527 15.02 10.27 3.24
N SER A 528 16.07 10.11 2.44
CA SER A 528 16.90 8.90 2.41
C SER A 528 18.12 9.03 3.31
N ALA A 529 18.46 7.97 4.05
CA ALA A 529 19.65 7.92 4.89
C ALA A 529 20.11 6.48 5.16
N THR A 530 21.41 6.32 5.42
CA THR A 530 22.00 5.05 5.90
C THR A 530 21.74 4.84 7.39
N GLY A 531 22.14 3.68 7.93
CA GLY A 531 22.22 3.47 9.37
C GLY A 531 20.86 3.29 10.06
N PHE A 532 19.90 2.62 9.43
CA PHE A 532 18.61 2.23 10.03
C PHE A 532 17.89 3.38 10.79
N PRO A 533 17.46 4.44 10.08
CA PRO A 533 16.77 5.56 10.71
C PRO A 533 15.56 5.13 11.55
N THR A 534 15.40 5.62 12.77
CA THR A 534 14.23 5.40 13.62
C THR A 534 13.35 6.64 13.76
N GLY A 535 13.74 7.76 13.14
CA GLY A 535 12.93 8.97 13.12
C GLY A 535 13.47 10.02 12.16
N PHE A 536 12.56 10.81 11.63
CA PHE A 536 12.81 11.83 10.63
C PHE A 536 12.28 13.19 11.08
N GLY A 537 12.86 14.25 10.55
CA GLY A 537 12.41 15.61 10.76
C GLY A 537 12.87 16.51 9.62
N ALA A 538 12.10 17.55 9.39
CA ALA A 538 12.39 18.60 8.42
C ALA A 538 11.87 19.92 9.00
N GLN A 539 12.75 20.91 9.09
CA GLN A 539 12.41 22.26 9.52
C GLN A 539 12.58 23.22 8.34
N ASN A 540 11.85 24.33 8.36
CA ASN A 540 11.84 25.33 7.29
C ASN A 540 11.42 24.76 5.91
N LEU A 541 10.52 23.77 5.92
CA LEU A 541 9.85 23.33 4.71
C LEU A 541 9.07 24.50 4.09
N PRO A 542 8.92 24.54 2.75
CA PRO A 542 7.94 25.39 2.11
C PRO A 542 6.56 25.28 2.79
N PRO A 543 5.86 26.40 3.05
CA PRO A 543 4.53 26.37 3.64
C PRO A 543 3.60 25.45 2.84
N GLY A 544 2.83 24.60 3.53
CA GLY A 544 1.96 23.61 2.92
C GLY A 544 2.60 22.22 2.72
N LEU A 545 3.91 22.08 2.95
CA LEU A 545 4.56 20.77 3.07
C LEU A 545 4.70 20.34 4.53
N THR A 546 4.59 19.03 4.75
CA THR A 546 4.77 18.39 6.05
C THR A 546 5.62 17.12 5.91
N VAL A 547 6.30 16.71 6.97
CA VAL A 547 7.06 15.47 7.01
C VAL A 547 6.40 14.48 7.96
N ASP A 548 6.24 13.26 7.49
CA ASP A 548 5.97 12.13 8.36
C ASP A 548 7.27 11.75 9.09
N LYS A 549 7.27 11.92 10.42
CA LYS A 549 8.43 11.67 11.27
C LYS A 549 8.80 10.20 11.39
N THR A 550 7.92 9.30 10.97
CA THR A 550 8.11 7.85 11.00
C THR A 550 8.69 7.36 9.68
N THR A 551 8.08 7.75 8.56
CA THR A 551 8.45 7.26 7.22
C THR A 551 9.50 8.13 6.53
N GLY A 552 9.63 9.40 6.93
CA GLY A 552 10.53 10.37 6.29
C GLY A 552 10.00 10.93 4.97
N VAL A 553 8.76 10.62 4.61
CA VAL A 553 8.10 11.19 3.43
C VAL A 553 7.65 12.61 3.72
N ILE A 554 8.00 13.53 2.84
CA ILE A 554 7.50 14.90 2.81
C ILE A 554 6.37 14.97 1.78
N THR A 555 5.19 15.39 2.20
CA THR A 555 4.01 15.53 1.35
C THR A 555 3.32 16.88 1.54
N GLY A 556 2.44 17.22 0.60
CA GLY A 556 1.61 18.43 0.62
C GLY A 556 1.82 19.27 -0.64
N ALA A 557 1.17 20.44 -0.70
CA ALA A 557 1.31 21.38 -1.80
C ALA A 557 1.98 22.66 -1.29
N PRO A 558 3.15 23.05 -1.81
CA PRO A 558 3.85 24.23 -1.33
C PRO A 558 3.08 25.49 -1.78
N THR A 559 2.81 26.47 -0.92
CA THR A 559 1.88 27.58 -1.25
C THR A 559 2.56 28.88 -1.68
N GLY A 560 3.87 29.02 -1.48
CA GLY A 560 4.60 30.25 -1.77
C GLY A 560 5.85 29.99 -2.60
N PRO A 561 6.06 30.71 -3.73
CA PRO A 561 7.31 30.63 -4.48
C PRO A 561 8.47 31.19 -3.64
N GLY A 562 9.67 30.61 -3.81
CA GLY A 562 10.85 30.99 -3.05
C GLY A 562 11.87 29.85 -2.92
N ALA A 563 13.05 30.19 -2.42
CA ALA A 563 14.07 29.23 -2.03
C ALA A 563 14.03 29.01 -0.52
N TYR A 564 13.77 27.78 -0.09
CA TYR A 564 13.62 27.39 1.30
C TYR A 564 14.81 26.53 1.72
N ASN A 565 15.63 27.03 2.65
CA ASN A 565 16.73 26.27 3.23
C ASN A 565 16.17 25.32 4.31
N THR A 566 15.76 24.13 3.86
CA THR A 566 15.18 23.08 4.70
C THR A 566 16.29 22.37 5.45
N ASN A 567 16.14 22.23 6.77
CA ASN A 567 17.06 21.45 7.58
C ASN A 567 16.46 20.07 7.86
N LEU A 568 17.01 19.05 7.21
CA LEU A 568 16.64 17.65 7.43
C LEU A 568 17.36 17.12 8.67
N SER A 569 16.66 16.34 9.48
CA SER A 569 17.23 15.59 10.61
C SER A 569 16.84 14.12 10.50
N VAL A 570 17.81 13.23 10.59
CA VAL A 570 17.56 11.79 10.64
C VAL A 570 18.19 11.23 11.90
N THR A 571 17.41 10.47 12.66
CA THR A 571 17.80 9.91 13.95
C THR A 571 17.80 8.40 13.87
N ASN A 572 18.76 7.75 14.50
CA ASN A 572 18.73 6.34 14.85
C ASN A 572 19.12 6.16 16.33
N VAL A 573 19.27 4.93 16.79
CA VAL A 573 19.67 4.64 18.18
C VAL A 573 21.06 5.15 18.58
N ALA A 574 21.94 5.41 17.60
CA ALA A 574 23.31 5.89 17.83
C ALA A 574 23.42 7.43 17.80
N GLY A 575 22.41 8.13 17.28
CA GLY A 575 22.35 9.59 17.30
C GLY A 575 21.55 10.19 16.16
N THR A 576 21.62 11.51 16.04
CA THR A 576 20.95 12.31 15.01
C THR A 576 21.98 12.98 14.12
N THR A 577 21.74 12.93 12.81
CA THR A 577 22.50 13.67 11.80
C THR A 577 21.58 14.69 11.13
N THR A 578 22.13 15.83 10.73
CA THR A 578 21.40 16.88 10.02
C THR A 578 22.04 17.23 8.68
N LYS A 579 21.23 17.62 7.70
CA LYS A 579 21.67 18.07 6.37
C LYS A 579 20.77 19.20 5.89
N SER A 580 21.36 20.29 5.40
CA SER A 580 20.62 21.34 4.71
C SER A 580 20.30 20.92 3.26
N LEU A 581 19.07 21.16 2.85
CA LEU A 581 18.53 20.94 1.51
C LEU A 581 17.83 22.23 1.05
N ILE A 582 18.14 22.71 -0.16
CA ILE A 582 17.45 23.88 -0.71
C ILE A 582 16.27 23.38 -1.56
N LEU A 583 15.05 23.65 -1.10
CA LEU A 583 13.84 23.43 -1.88
C LEU A 583 13.45 24.73 -2.59
N THR A 584 13.45 24.72 -3.92
CA THR A 584 13.06 25.89 -4.72
C THR A 584 11.65 25.70 -5.23
N VAL A 585 10.70 26.51 -4.76
CA VAL A 585 9.32 26.56 -5.25
C VAL A 585 9.22 27.69 -6.28
N ARG A 586 8.64 27.39 -7.46
CA ARG A 586 8.39 28.36 -8.52
C ARG A 586 6.92 28.73 -8.65
#